data_AF-A0A354X6K5-F1
#
_entry.id   AF-A0A354X6K5-F1
#
_cell.length_a   1.000
_cell.length_b   1.000
_cell.length_c   1.000
_cell.angle_alpha   90.00
_cell.angle_beta   90.00
_cell.angle_gamma   90.00
#
_symmetry.space_group_name_H-M   'P 1'
#
loop_
_entity.id
_entity.type
_entity.pdbx_description
1 polymer ?
#
loop_
_entity_poly.entity_id
_entity_poly.type
_entity_poly.pdbx_seq_one_letter_code
_entity_poly.pdbx_strand_id
1 'polypeptide(L)'
;HYDIPKSLEGYYQETGRAGRDGGEGKCIAFYSEKDLQKLERFMHGKPVSEQEIGRQLLMETAAYAESPVCRRKVLLHYFGEDYNIENCEHCDNCLN
;
A
#
# COMPACT_ATOMS: atom_id res chain seq x y z
N HIS A 1 -2.50 -9.37 3.58
CA HIS A 1 -2.98 -8.38 4.55
C HIS A 1 -4.49 -8.47 4.68
N TYR A 2 -4.99 -8.82 5.86
CA TYR A 2 -6.44 -8.85 6.15
C TYR A 2 -6.99 -7.48 6.55
N ASP A 3 -6.20 -6.68 7.24
CA ASP A 3 -6.42 -5.25 7.45
C ASP A 3 -5.46 -4.46 6.56
N ILE A 4 -5.88 -3.31 6.06
CA ILE A 4 -5.01 -2.43 5.27
C ILE A 4 -3.83 -1.94 6.14
N PRO A 5 -2.58 -1.94 5.60
CA PRO A 5 -1.44 -1.35 6.29
C PRO A 5 -1.67 0.12 6.63
N LYS A 6 -0.96 0.60 7.65
CA LYS A 6 -1.02 2.02 8.05
C LYS A 6 -0.23 2.94 7.11
N SER A 7 0.64 2.36 6.28
CA SER A 7 1.50 3.08 5.36
C SER A 7 2.02 2.15 4.26
N LEU A 8 2.50 2.72 3.15
CA LEU A 8 3.10 1.97 2.05
C LEU A 8 4.48 1.42 2.39
N GLU A 9 5.22 2.05 3.30
CA GLU A 9 6.49 1.53 3.82
C GLU A 9 6.27 0.25 4.61
N GLY A 10 5.24 0.21 5.47
CA GLY A 10 4.85 -1.00 6.18
C GLY A 10 4.44 -2.09 5.19
N TYR A 11 3.61 -1.75 4.21
CA TYR A 11 3.19 -2.68 3.17
C TYR A 11 4.37 -3.25 2.38
N TYR A 12 5.29 -2.40 1.93
CA TYR A 12 6.48 -2.79 1.16
C TYR A 12 7.40 -3.71 1.99
N GLN A 13 7.65 -3.35 3.25
CA GLN A 13 8.48 -4.16 4.14
C GLN A 13 7.88 -5.55 4.40
N GLU A 14 6.57 -5.62 4.61
CA GLU A 14 5.87 -6.88 4.93
C GLU A 14 5.72 -7.78 3.71
N THR A 15 5.34 -7.22 2.56
CA THR A 15 5.23 -7.98 1.31
C THR A 15 6.58 -8.45 0.78
N GLY A 16 7.66 -7.68 0.99
CA GLY A 16 9.05 -8.07 0.69
C GLY A 16 9.60 -9.24 1.51
N ARG A 17 8.79 -9.86 2.39
CA ARG A 17 9.13 -11.12 3.07
C ARG A 17 8.78 -12.35 2.22
N ALA A 18 7.88 -12.23 1.25
CA ALA A 18 7.52 -13.31 0.34
C ALA A 18 8.59 -13.53 -0.74
N GLY A 19 8.73 -14.76 -1.25
CA GLY A 19 9.59 -15.08 -2.40
C GLY A 19 11.09 -14.84 -2.21
N ARG A 20 11.60 -14.88 -0.96
CA ARG A 20 13.03 -14.67 -0.66
C ARG A 20 13.96 -15.77 -1.18
N ASP A 21 13.39 -16.92 -1.51
CA ASP A 21 14.04 -18.01 -2.22
C ASP A 21 14.15 -17.76 -3.74
N GLY A 22 13.62 -16.63 -4.23
CA GLY A 22 13.53 -16.32 -5.66
C GLY A 22 12.33 -16.96 -6.36
N GLY A 23 11.50 -17.71 -5.63
CA GLY A 23 10.25 -18.27 -6.12
C GLY A 23 9.11 -17.26 -6.16
N GLU A 24 7.94 -17.70 -6.63
CA GLU A 24 6.76 -16.85 -6.69
C GLU A 24 6.28 -16.45 -5.29
N GLY A 25 6.21 -15.13 -5.05
CA GLY A 25 5.60 -14.55 -3.86
C GLY A 25 4.28 -13.85 -4.18
N LYS A 26 3.15 -14.45 -3.79
CA LYS A 26 1.83 -13.83 -3.98
C LYS A 26 1.40 -13.03 -2.76
N CYS A 27 1.30 -11.71 -2.92
CA CYS A 27 0.82 -10.79 -1.90
C CYS A 27 -0.63 -10.40 -2.17
N ILE A 28 -1.53 -10.70 -1.23
CA ILE A 28 -2.96 -10.37 -1.33
C ILE A 28 -3.30 -9.42 -0.19
N ALA A 29 -3.86 -8.25 -0.51
CA ALA A 29 -4.36 -7.28 0.44
C ALA A 29 -5.87 -7.14 0.29
N PHE A 30 -6.60 -7.24 1.40
CA PHE A 30 -8.01 -6.90 1.46
C PHE A 30 -8.13 -5.45 1.90
N TYR A 31 -8.97 -4.68 1.20
CA TYR A 31 -9.17 -3.26 1.44
C TYR A 31 -10.65 -2.95 1.56
N SER A 32 -10.99 -2.13 2.57
CA SER A 32 -12.27 -1.48 2.66
C SER A 32 -12.14 -0.09 3.28
N GLU A 33 -13.01 0.83 2.88
CA GLU A 33 -13.09 2.18 3.47
C GLU A 33 -13.30 2.15 5.00
N LYS A 34 -13.96 1.10 5.51
CA LYS A 34 -14.20 0.92 6.95
C LYS A 34 -12.90 0.68 7.72
N ASP A 35 -11.89 0.08 7.08
CA ASP A 35 -10.59 -0.16 7.70
C ASP A 35 -9.84 1.15 7.91
N LEU A 36 -9.93 2.08 6.95
CA LEU A 36 -9.37 3.43 7.07
C LEU A 36 -10.02 4.20 8.23
N GLN A 37 -11.35 4.23 8.29
CA GLN A 37 -12.07 4.90 9.38
C GLN A 37 -11.69 4.35 10.77
N LYS A 38 -11.46 3.04 10.86
CA LYS A 38 -10.99 2.40 12.10
C LYS A 38 -9.58 2.86 12.47
N LEU A 39 -8.66 2.95 11.49
CA LEU A 39 -7.30 3.43 11.70
C LEU A 39 -7.26 4.92 12.08
N GLU A 40 -8.09 5.76 11.45
CA GLU A 40 -8.23 7.17 11.81
C GLU A 40 -8.69 7.38 13.26
N ARG A 41 -9.65 6.58 13.72
CA ARG A 41 -10.11 6.61 15.11
C ARG A 41 -9.00 6.30 16.10
N PHE A 42 -8.03 5.43 15.75
CA PHE A 42 -6.88 5.14 16.61
C PHE A 42 -5.89 6.31 16.72
N MET A 43 -6.03 7.34 15.88
CA MET A 43 -5.22 8.56 15.97
C MET A 43 -5.82 9.59 16.94
N HIS A 44 -7.07 9.42 17.35
CA HIS A 44 -7.71 10.33 18.30
C HIS A 44 -6.95 10.38 19.63
N GLY A 45 -6.71 11.59 20.13
CA GLY A 45 -5.98 11.81 21.39
C GLY A 45 -4.46 11.81 21.27
N LYS A 46 -3.90 11.56 20.07
CA LYS A 46 -2.48 11.77 19.79
C LYS A 46 -2.15 13.25 19.57
N PRO A 47 -0.88 13.66 19.64
CA PRO A 47 -0.47 14.99 19.20
C PRO A 47 -0.93 15.31 17.77
N VAL A 48 -1.27 16.57 17.49
CA VAL A 48 -1.77 17.01 16.17
C VAL A 48 -0.82 16.62 15.04
N SER A 49 0.48 16.81 15.24
CA SER A 49 1.51 16.42 14.27
C SER A 49 1.50 14.93 13.94
N GLU A 50 1.28 14.06 14.92
CA GLU A 50 1.17 12.62 14.70
C GLU A 50 -0.11 12.25 13.95
N GLN A 51 -1.22 12.95 14.22
CA GLN A 51 -2.47 12.74 13.51
C GLN A 51 -2.36 13.15 12.04
N GLU A 52 -1.71 14.29 11.76
CA GLU A 52 -1.50 14.78 10.41
C GLU A 52 -0.64 13.83 9.58
N ILE A 53 0.49 13.39 10.13
CA ILE A 53 1.37 12.40 9.48
C ILE A 53 0.62 11.09 9.27
N GLY A 54 -0.06 10.57 10.29
CA GLY A 54 -0.78 9.31 10.16
C GLY A 54 -1.91 9.38 9.13
N ARG A 55 -2.64 10.51 9.05
CA ARG A 55 -3.67 10.73 8.04
C ARG A 55 -3.08 10.75 6.63
N GLN A 56 -1.94 11.39 6.46
CA GLN A 56 -1.24 11.42 5.17
C GLN A 56 -0.86 10.00 4.70
N LEU A 57 -0.24 9.20 5.58
CA LEU A 57 0.15 7.82 5.26
C LEU A 57 -1.05 6.93 4.93
N LEU A 58 -2.17 7.11 5.63
CA LEU A 58 -3.42 6.40 5.33
C LEU A 58 -3.98 6.79 3.96
N MET A 59 -3.98 8.09 3.62
CA MET A 59 -4.43 8.55 2.32
C MET A 59 -3.56 8.03 1.18
N GLU A 60 -2.24 7.99 1.35
CA GLU A 60 -1.31 7.43 0.36
C GLU A 60 -1.56 5.92 0.16
N THR A 61 -1.83 5.19 1.25
CA THR A 61 -2.16 3.76 1.18
C THR A 61 -3.52 3.50 0.51
N ALA A 62 -4.52 4.33 0.81
CA ALA A 62 -5.82 4.30 0.16
C ALA A 62 -5.70 4.58 -1.35
N ALA A 63 -4.97 5.63 -1.71
CA ALA A 63 -4.73 5.99 -3.11
C ALA A 63 -4.03 4.85 -3.87
N TYR A 64 -3.09 4.14 -3.25
CA TYR A 64 -2.48 2.95 -3.83
C TYR A 64 -3.49 1.82 -4.07
N ALA A 65 -4.37 1.54 -3.10
CA ALA A 65 -5.37 0.48 -3.19
C ALA A 65 -6.46 0.79 -4.23
N GLU A 66 -6.82 2.06 -4.40
CA GLU A 66 -7.88 2.52 -5.32
C GLU A 66 -7.37 2.88 -6.72
N SER A 67 -6.05 2.98 -6.89
CA SER A 67 -5.46 3.35 -8.17
C SER A 67 -5.79 2.33 -9.27
N PRO A 68 -6.16 2.78 -10.48
CA PRO A 68 -6.31 1.91 -11.66
C PRO A 68 -4.96 1.63 -12.34
N VAL A 69 -3.86 2.24 -11.88
CA VAL A 69 -2.52 2.08 -12.48
C VAL A 69 -1.89 0.78 -11.99
N CYS A 70 -0.98 0.20 -12.79
CA CYS A 70 -0.11 -0.90 -12.40
C CYS A 70 0.41 -0.74 -10.96
N ARG A 71 0.09 -1.70 -10.08
CA ARG A 71 0.46 -1.64 -8.65
C ARG A 71 1.96 -1.50 -8.45
N ARG A 72 2.76 -2.19 -9.26
CA ARG A 72 4.23 -2.11 -9.18
C ARG A 72 4.72 -0.69 -9.50
N LYS A 73 4.16 -0.07 -10.54
CA LYS A 73 4.52 1.29 -10.95
C LYS A 73 4.24 2.30 -9.85
N VAL A 74 3.03 2.25 -9.26
CA VAL A 74 2.66 3.15 -8.15
C VAL A 74 3.55 2.93 -6.93
N LEU A 75 3.79 1.68 -6.55
CA LEU A 75 4.60 1.35 -5.38
C LEU A 75 6.06 1.79 -5.54
N LEU A 76 6.67 1.61 -6.71
CA LEU A 76 8.03 2.07 -6.99
C LEU A 76 8.11 3.59 -7.06
N HIS A 77 7.15 4.24 -7.72
CA HIS A 77 7.08 5.70 -7.80
C HIS A 77 7.01 6.35 -6.41
N TYR A 78 6.27 5.74 -5.47
CA TYR A 78 6.21 6.20 -4.08
C TYR A 78 7.59 6.30 -3.42
N PHE A 79 8.51 5.38 -3.72
CA PHE A 79 9.88 5.39 -3.22
C PHE A 79 10.87 6.18 -4.10
N GLY A 80 10.35 6.94 -5.08
CA GLY A 80 11.17 7.72 -6.00
C GLY A 80 11.88 6.89 -7.07
N GLU A 81 11.42 5.66 -7.32
CA GLU A 81 11.95 4.80 -8.37
C GLU A 81 11.13 4.94 -9.67
N ASP A 82 11.83 5.13 -10.79
CA ASP A 82 11.21 5.18 -12.11
C ASP A 82 10.96 3.77 -12.65
N TYR A 83 9.70 3.48 -12.96
CA TYR A 83 9.29 2.23 -13.61
C TYR A 83 8.61 2.53 -14.95
N ASN A 84 9.40 2.47 -16.02
CA ASN A 84 8.99 2.84 -17.38
C ASN A 84 8.20 1.75 -18.13
N ILE A 85 7.78 0.70 -17.43
CA ILE A 85 6.96 -0.37 -17.97
C ILE A 85 5.51 -0.11 -17.54
N GLU A 86 4.61 0.06 -18.51
CA GLU A 86 3.20 0.34 -18.22
C GLU A 86 2.48 -0.86 -17.59
N ASN A 87 2.71 -2.07 -18.10
CA ASN A 87 2.09 -3.30 -17.61
C ASN A 87 3.16 -4.22 -17.01
N CYS A 88 3.10 -4.46 -15.70
CA CYS A 88 4.09 -5.32 -15.05
C CYS A 88 3.82 -6.83 -15.21
N GLU A 89 2.69 -7.22 -15.78
CA GLU A 89 2.23 -8.60 -16.02
C GLU A 89 2.05 -9.48 -14.77
N HIS A 90 2.14 -8.89 -13.56
CA HIS A 90 2.14 -9.65 -12.30
C HIS A 90 1.21 -9.09 -11.22
N CYS A 91 0.54 -7.95 -11.44
CA CYS A 91 -0.42 -7.38 -10.49
C CYS A 91 -1.86 -7.48 -10.97
N ASP A 92 -2.81 -7.36 -10.05
CA ASP A 92 -4.25 -7.44 -10.30
C ASP A 92 -4.73 -6.48 -11.39
N ASN A 93 -4.28 -5.22 -11.36
CA ASN A 93 -4.63 -4.19 -12.36
C ASN A 93 -4.04 -4.44 -13.75
N CYS A 94 -3.03 -5.30 -13.86
CA CYS A 94 -2.36 -5.62 -15.12
C CYS A 94 -2.85 -6.93 -15.73
N LEU A 95 -3.49 -7.77 -14.92
CA LEU A 95 -3.99 -9.08 -15.29
C LEU A 95 -5.50 -9.10 -15.56
N ASN A 96 -6.22 -8.02 -15.20
CA ASN A 96 -7.64 -7.81 -15.45
C ASN A 96 -7.88 -6.37 -15.93
#